data_AF-A0A3N2QXR4-F1
#
_entry.id   AF-A0A3N2QXR4-F1
#
_cell.length_a   1.000
_cell.length_b   1.000
_cell.length_c   1.000
_cell.angle_alpha   90.00
_cell.angle_beta   90.00
_cell.angle_gamma   90.00
#
_symmetry.space_group_name_H-M   'P 1'
#
loop_
_entity.id
_entity.type
_entity.pdbx_description
1 polymer ?
#
loop_
_entity_poly.entity_id
_entity_poly.type
_entity_poly.pdbx_seq_one_letter_code
_entity_poly.pdbx_strand_id
1 'polypeptide(L)'
;MEISLAVLLALMAYRMYTLARLRPFRSTSAFTPASVELAAASFPAAEATRDAYQRVTAGQSRKRVRANDLVTQLHIFSSIQLTDVRHHGLTLRDAAPTLKSLAVAYFYGAACGLAFGHVKEREKILEAAIKVIQHALDIGDIVIEQMLSDLTTSSSLLHCYRNGLEGAEHWQQHRFVPETQSLYASLTANALL
;
A
#
# COMPACT_ATOMS: atom_id res chain seq x y z
N MET A 1 -12.36 13.89 -40.51
CA MET A 1 -11.79 13.69 -39.15
C MET A 1 -12.71 14.24 -38.04
N GLU A 2 -14.03 14.35 -38.27
CA GLU A 2 -14.95 14.98 -37.30
C GLU A 2 -15.67 13.95 -36.43
N ILE A 3 -15.81 12.73 -36.94
CA ILE A 3 -16.50 11.62 -36.28
C ILE A 3 -15.73 11.14 -35.04
N SER A 4 -14.40 11.14 -35.09
CA SER A 4 -13.55 10.75 -33.96
C SER A 4 -13.66 11.74 -32.78
N LEU A 5 -13.74 13.04 -33.07
CA LEU A 5 -13.93 14.08 -32.06
C LEU A 5 -15.31 13.95 -31.39
N ALA A 6 -16.36 13.74 -32.19
CA ALA A 6 -17.72 13.56 -31.69
C ALA A 6 -17.85 12.34 -30.76
N VAL A 7 -17.18 11.23 -31.10
CA VAL A 7 -17.15 10.02 -30.27
C VAL A 7 -16.41 10.27 -28.94
N LEU A 8 -15.29 11.00 -28.97
CA LEU A 8 -14.52 11.33 -27.78
C LEU A 8 -15.30 12.23 -26.81
N LEU A 9 -16.00 13.23 -27.35
CA LEU A 9 -16.86 14.13 -26.57
C LEU A 9 -18.05 13.37 -25.95
N ALA A 10 -18.68 12.47 -26.70
CA ALA A 10 -19.77 11.64 -26.18
C ALA A 10 -19.29 10.73 -25.04
N LEU A 11 -18.08 10.15 -25.16
CA LEU A 11 -17.51 9.26 -24.16
C LEU A 11 -17.13 10.00 -22.87
N MET A 12 -16.64 11.24 -23.00
CA MET A 12 -16.37 12.13 -21.85
C MET A 12 -17.65 12.56 -21.14
N ALA A 13 -18.68 12.97 -21.89
CA ALA A 13 -19.98 13.34 -21.32
C ALA A 13 -20.63 12.16 -20.58
N TYR A 14 -20.52 10.95 -21.12
CA TYR A 14 -21.01 9.73 -20.49
C TYR A 14 -20.29 9.44 -19.16
N ARG A 15 -18.96 9.59 -19.12
CA ARG A 15 -18.15 9.42 -17.89
C ARG A 15 -18.49 10.48 -16.83
N MET A 16 -18.68 11.73 -17.22
CA MET A 16 -19.11 12.79 -16.28
C MET A 16 -20.51 12.54 -15.72
N TYR A 17 -21.44 12.10 -16.56
CA TYR A 17 -22.82 11.82 -16.17
C TYR A 17 -22.92 10.64 -15.19
N THR A 18 -22.15 9.58 -15.44
CA THR A 18 -22.06 8.42 -14.54
C THR A 18 -21.43 8.78 -13.20
N LEU A 19 -20.38 9.61 -13.19
CA LEU A 19 -19.76 10.11 -11.96
C LEU A 19 -20.70 11.01 -11.14
N ALA A 20 -21.51 11.85 -11.81
CA ALA A 20 -22.46 12.72 -11.14
C ALA A 20 -23.61 11.94 -10.48
N ARG A 21 -24.08 10.85 -11.10
CA ARG A 21 -25.13 9.99 -10.53
C ARG A 21 -24.65 9.09 -9.39
N LEU A 22 -23.36 8.80 -9.32
CA LEU A 22 -22.76 7.94 -8.28
C LEU A 22 -22.35 8.70 -7.00
N ARG A 23 -22.60 10.02 -6.92
CA ARG A 23 -22.48 10.79 -5.68
C ARG A 23 -23.85 11.13 -5.11
N PRO A 24 -24.56 10.22 -4.44
CA PRO A 24 -25.59 10.64 -3.51
C PRO A 24 -24.92 11.43 -2.39
N PHE A 25 -25.29 12.70 -2.31
CA PHE A 25 -24.98 13.67 -1.27
C PHE A 25 -25.09 13.01 0.10
N ARG A 26 -23.96 12.80 0.79
CA ARG A 26 -23.99 12.35 2.20
C ARG A 26 -23.93 13.60 3.06
N SER A 27 -25.12 14.01 3.47
CA SER A 27 -25.41 15.17 4.30
C SER A 27 -24.62 15.18 5.61
N THR A 28 -24.17 16.37 5.94
CA THR A 28 -23.70 16.88 7.23
C THR A 28 -24.36 16.20 8.43
N SER A 29 -23.57 15.63 9.34
CA SER A 29 -24.01 15.29 10.68
C SER A 29 -23.37 16.25 11.68
N ALA A 30 -24.22 16.95 12.41
CA ALA A 30 -23.88 17.87 13.49
C ALA A 30 -23.11 17.18 14.62
N PHE A 31 -22.19 17.93 15.22
CA PHE A 31 -21.41 17.56 16.39
C PHE A 31 -21.79 18.49 17.53
N THR A 32 -22.14 17.96 18.71
CA THR A 32 -21.90 18.55 20.05
C THR A 32 -22.27 17.53 21.16
N PRO A 33 -21.72 17.64 22.39
CA PRO A 33 -20.96 16.57 23.03
C PRO A 33 -21.52 16.10 24.39
N ALA A 34 -20.95 15.03 24.96
CA ALA A 34 -20.95 14.80 26.40
C ALA A 34 -19.77 13.91 26.83
N SER A 35 -18.97 14.48 27.72
CA SER A 35 -17.80 13.94 28.41
C SER A 35 -18.19 13.05 29.60
N VAL A 36 -17.48 11.93 29.80
CA VAL A 36 -17.20 11.40 31.14
C VAL A 36 -15.77 10.86 31.17
N GLU A 37 -14.96 11.56 31.95
CA GLU A 37 -13.60 11.24 32.35
C GLU A 37 -13.67 10.22 33.50
N LEU A 38 -12.99 9.08 33.38
CA LEU A 38 -12.63 8.26 34.54
C LEU A 38 -11.18 7.80 34.38
N ALA A 39 -10.32 8.42 35.19
CA ALA A 39 -8.89 8.22 35.22
C ALA A 39 -8.51 6.78 35.59
N ALA A 40 -7.77 6.13 34.70
CA ALA A 40 -6.86 5.05 35.02
C ALA A 40 -5.56 5.32 34.26
N ALA A 41 -4.48 5.58 35.00
CA ALA A 41 -3.17 5.91 34.48
C ALA A 41 -2.74 4.92 33.38
N SER A 42 -2.57 5.40 32.15
CA SER A 42 -2.11 4.56 31.05
C SER A 42 -1.17 5.36 30.13
N PHE A 43 -0.10 4.69 29.71
CA PHE A 43 1.04 5.31 29.04
C PHE A 43 0.68 5.80 27.63
N PRO A 44 1.15 6.98 27.18
CA PRO A 44 0.73 7.61 25.92
C PRO A 44 1.07 6.77 24.66
N ALA A 45 2.04 5.86 24.74
CA ALA A 45 2.37 4.94 23.64
C ALA A 45 1.37 3.78 23.49
N ALA A 46 0.72 3.36 24.58
CA ALA A 46 -0.22 2.24 24.58
C ALA A 46 -1.62 2.66 24.10
N GLU A 47 -2.06 3.88 24.44
CA GLU A 47 -3.34 4.44 23.97
C GLU A 47 -3.34 4.73 22.47
N ALA A 48 -2.25 5.27 21.92
CA ALA A 48 -2.12 5.48 20.47
C ALA A 48 -2.24 4.15 19.67
N THR A 49 -1.73 3.06 20.25
CA THR A 49 -1.81 1.72 19.64
C THR A 49 -3.21 1.12 19.78
N ARG A 50 -3.90 1.38 20.90
CA ARG A 50 -5.25 0.88 21.18
C ARG A 50 -6.32 1.60 20.36
N ASP A 51 -6.19 2.90 20.17
CA ASP A 51 -7.09 3.71 19.32
C ASP A 51 -6.89 3.43 17.83
N ALA A 52 -5.68 3.04 17.40
CA ALA A 52 -5.45 2.49 16.07
C ALA A 52 -6.15 1.12 15.92
N TYR A 53 -6.06 0.26 16.93
CA TYR A 53 -6.69 -1.08 16.92
C TYR A 53 -8.22 -1.03 16.97
N GLN A 54 -8.82 -0.09 17.72
CA GLN A 54 -10.28 0.05 17.84
C GLN A 54 -10.91 0.72 16.60
N ARG A 55 -10.20 1.62 15.92
CA ARG A 55 -10.65 2.13 14.61
C ARG A 55 -10.65 1.05 13.51
N VAL A 56 -9.81 0.03 13.64
CA VAL A 56 -9.75 -1.13 12.72
C VAL A 56 -10.94 -2.08 12.92
N THR A 57 -11.43 -2.26 14.15
CA THR A 57 -12.48 -3.26 14.45
C THR A 57 -13.91 -2.75 14.26
N ALA A 58 -14.17 -1.44 14.41
CA ALA A 58 -15.53 -0.90 14.36
C ALA A 58 -16.07 -0.58 12.95
N GLY A 59 -15.22 -0.54 11.91
CA GLY A 59 -15.60 0.05 10.61
C GLY A 59 -15.72 -0.89 9.41
N GLN A 60 -15.40 -2.18 9.51
CA GLN A 60 -15.17 -2.99 8.30
C GLN A 60 -16.03 -4.26 8.23
N SER A 61 -17.25 -4.07 7.74
CA SER A 61 -17.85 -5.07 6.84
C SER A 61 -17.11 -5.03 5.49
N ARG A 62 -15.81 -5.37 5.50
CA ARG A 62 -15.02 -5.51 4.27
C ARG A 62 -15.08 -6.96 3.82
N LYS A 63 -15.61 -7.14 2.61
CA LYS A 63 -15.59 -8.35 1.79
C LYS A 63 -14.26 -9.10 1.99
N ARG A 64 -14.30 -10.39 2.38
CA ARG A 64 -13.10 -11.24 2.48
C ARG A 64 -12.38 -11.23 1.12
N VAL A 65 -11.24 -10.56 1.05
CA VAL A 65 -10.34 -10.58 -0.12
C VAL A 65 -9.74 -11.99 -0.21
N ARG A 66 -9.91 -12.66 -1.34
CA ARG A 66 -9.31 -14.01 -1.58
C ARG A 66 -7.82 -13.85 -1.86
N ALA A 67 -7.01 -14.89 -1.63
CA ALA A 67 -5.55 -14.85 -1.89
C ALA A 67 -5.20 -14.43 -3.34
N ASN A 68 -5.98 -14.85 -4.35
CA ASN A 68 -5.80 -14.41 -5.74
C ASN A 68 -6.04 -12.91 -5.94
N ASP A 69 -6.92 -12.32 -5.12
CA ASP A 69 -7.20 -10.89 -5.12
C ASP A 69 -6.05 -10.12 -4.43
N LEU A 70 -5.39 -10.70 -3.43
CA LEU A 70 -4.15 -10.14 -2.84
C LEU A 70 -3.02 -10.07 -3.88
N VAL A 71 -2.73 -11.17 -4.59
CA VAL A 71 -1.69 -11.18 -5.63
C VAL A 71 -2.01 -10.16 -6.71
N THR A 72 -3.28 -10.07 -7.13
CA THR A 72 -3.71 -9.09 -8.14
C THR A 72 -3.54 -7.66 -7.65
N GLN A 73 -3.97 -7.35 -6.43
CA GLN A 73 -3.82 -6.02 -5.83
C GLN A 73 -2.35 -5.65 -5.67
N LEU A 74 -1.52 -6.58 -5.20
CA LEU A 74 -0.09 -6.37 -5.04
C LEU A 74 0.59 -6.16 -6.39
N HIS A 75 0.17 -6.86 -7.44
CA HIS A 75 0.68 -6.66 -8.79
C HIS A 75 0.30 -5.28 -9.36
N ILE A 76 -0.93 -4.82 -9.13
CA ILE A 76 -1.34 -3.46 -9.51
C ILE A 76 -0.51 -2.43 -8.76
N PHE A 77 -0.40 -2.58 -7.44
CA PHE A 77 0.39 -1.69 -6.60
C PHE A 77 1.86 -1.65 -7.04
N SER A 78 2.48 -2.81 -7.25
CA SER A 78 3.87 -2.89 -7.69
C SER A 78 4.05 -2.28 -9.08
N SER A 79 3.11 -2.47 -10.01
CA SER A 79 3.19 -1.88 -11.35
C SER A 79 3.21 -0.34 -11.29
N ILE A 80 2.44 0.27 -10.39
CA ILE A 80 2.40 1.72 -10.17
C ILE A 80 3.74 2.18 -9.61
N GLN A 81 4.21 1.54 -8.52
CA GLN A 81 5.45 1.92 -7.86
C GLN A 81 6.68 1.73 -8.76
N LEU A 82 6.74 0.64 -9.54
CA LEU A 82 7.81 0.43 -10.51
C LEU A 82 7.78 1.46 -11.65
N THR A 83 6.58 1.88 -12.06
CA THR A 83 6.45 2.94 -13.08
C THR A 83 6.93 4.28 -12.56
N ASP A 84 6.59 4.61 -11.31
CA ASP A 84 7.06 5.81 -10.62
C ASP A 84 8.60 5.83 -10.47
N VAL A 85 9.18 4.71 -10.04
CA VAL A 85 10.64 4.57 -9.91
C VAL A 85 11.34 4.71 -11.27
N ARG A 86 10.78 4.15 -12.34
CA ARG A 86 11.29 4.33 -13.71
C ARG A 86 11.14 5.77 -14.21
N HIS A 87 10.04 6.45 -13.86
CA HIS A 87 9.84 7.85 -14.21
C HIS A 87 10.93 8.74 -13.60
N HIS A 88 11.43 8.37 -12.42
CA HIS A 88 12.57 9.02 -11.76
C HIS A 88 13.95 8.49 -12.23
N GLY A 89 14.00 7.68 -13.30
CA GLY A 89 15.25 7.22 -13.91
C GLY A 89 15.93 6.03 -13.23
N LEU A 90 15.27 5.38 -12.26
CA LEU A 90 15.82 4.21 -11.59
C LEU A 90 15.19 2.92 -12.15
N THR A 91 16.04 1.97 -12.58
CA THR A 91 15.60 0.66 -13.05
C THR A 91 15.99 -0.42 -12.05
N LEU A 92 15.02 -0.92 -11.28
CA LEU A 92 15.29 -1.86 -10.18
C LEU A 92 15.79 -3.24 -10.62
N ARG A 93 15.54 -3.64 -11.87
CA ARG A 93 16.05 -4.90 -12.42
C ARG A 93 17.57 -4.92 -12.57
N ASP A 94 18.15 -3.78 -12.93
CA ASP A 94 19.60 -3.62 -13.14
C ASP A 94 20.28 -2.95 -11.93
N ALA A 95 19.52 -2.68 -10.87
CA ALA A 95 20.02 -1.99 -9.68
C ALA A 95 20.93 -2.90 -8.83
N ALA A 96 21.76 -2.24 -8.01
CA ALA A 96 22.62 -2.88 -7.03
C ALA A 96 21.83 -3.80 -6.07
N PRO A 97 22.44 -4.88 -5.55
CA PRO A 97 21.76 -5.84 -4.68
C PRO A 97 21.20 -5.21 -3.39
N THR A 98 21.80 -4.12 -2.91
CA THR A 98 21.32 -3.33 -1.76
C THR A 98 20.01 -2.58 -2.04
N LEU A 99 19.86 -2.00 -3.24
CA LEU A 99 18.59 -1.38 -3.64
C LEU A 99 17.50 -2.43 -3.86
N LYS A 100 17.88 -3.60 -4.39
CA LYS A 100 16.98 -4.74 -4.53
C LYS A 100 16.49 -5.24 -3.17
N SER A 101 17.34 -5.37 -2.16
CA SER A 101 16.90 -5.79 -0.82
C SER A 101 15.97 -4.77 -0.15
N LEU A 102 16.21 -3.48 -0.32
CA LEU A 102 15.30 -2.42 0.13
C LEU A 102 13.93 -2.49 -0.59
N ALA A 103 13.93 -2.74 -1.89
CA ALA A 103 12.70 -2.92 -2.67
C ALA A 103 11.94 -4.20 -2.27
N VAL A 104 12.65 -5.29 -1.97
CA VAL A 104 12.07 -6.53 -1.43
C VAL A 104 11.35 -6.23 -0.11
N ALA A 105 12.00 -5.54 0.81
CA ALA A 105 11.42 -5.13 2.09
C ALA A 105 10.16 -4.28 1.90
N TYR A 106 10.20 -3.32 0.97
CA TYR A 106 9.06 -2.47 0.63
C TYR A 106 7.87 -3.28 0.10
N PHE A 107 8.08 -4.16 -0.89
CA PHE A 107 6.99 -4.95 -1.44
C PHE A 107 6.43 -6.00 -0.47
N TYR A 108 7.26 -6.54 0.40
CA TYR A 108 6.79 -7.39 1.49
C TYR A 108 5.94 -6.62 2.50
N GLY A 109 6.34 -5.39 2.86
CA GLY A 109 5.52 -4.47 3.65
C GLY A 109 4.19 -4.15 3.00
N ALA A 110 4.20 -3.88 1.69
CA ALA A 110 3.00 -3.66 0.92
C ALA A 110 2.07 -4.89 0.92
N ALA A 111 2.62 -6.10 0.78
CA ALA A 111 1.84 -7.32 0.88
C ALA A 111 1.15 -7.46 2.25
N CYS A 112 1.86 -7.15 3.33
CA CYS A 112 1.31 -7.12 4.69
C CYS A 112 0.18 -6.08 4.84
N GLY A 113 0.37 -4.86 4.33
CA GLY A 113 -0.64 -3.80 4.36
C GLY A 113 -1.90 -4.17 3.56
N LEU A 114 -1.73 -4.75 2.37
CA LEU A 114 -2.85 -5.20 1.54
C LEU A 114 -3.63 -6.37 2.14
N ALA A 115 -2.93 -7.26 2.85
CA ALA A 115 -3.51 -8.42 3.51
C ALA A 115 -4.22 -8.08 4.83
N PHE A 116 -3.99 -6.89 5.39
CA PHE A 116 -4.47 -6.49 6.71
C PHE A 116 -6.00 -6.61 6.81
N GLY A 117 -6.45 -7.43 7.77
CA GLY A 117 -7.88 -7.71 7.99
C GLY A 117 -8.52 -8.74 7.04
N HIS A 118 -7.78 -9.27 6.07
CA HIS A 118 -8.33 -10.19 5.06
C HIS A 118 -7.68 -11.57 5.05
N VAL A 119 -6.37 -11.65 5.21
CA VAL A 119 -5.60 -12.89 5.21
C VAL A 119 -4.87 -13.01 6.54
N LYS A 120 -5.20 -14.05 7.32
CA LYS A 120 -4.55 -14.31 8.61
C LYS A 120 -3.31 -15.20 8.50
N GLU A 121 -3.18 -15.92 7.40
CA GLU A 121 -2.09 -16.85 7.16
C GLU A 121 -0.88 -16.10 6.61
N ARG A 122 0.13 -15.91 7.47
CA ARG A 122 1.38 -15.22 7.11
C ARG A 122 2.08 -15.86 5.91
N GLU A 123 2.02 -17.18 5.81
CA GLU A 123 2.62 -17.95 4.70
C GLU A 123 2.04 -17.54 3.34
N LYS A 124 0.71 -17.34 3.25
CA LYS A 124 0.06 -16.88 2.00
C LYS A 124 0.45 -15.45 1.62
N ILE A 125 0.70 -14.59 2.60
CA ILE A 125 1.17 -13.21 2.36
C ILE A 125 2.59 -13.25 1.80
N LEU A 126 3.46 -14.06 2.41
CA LEU A 126 4.82 -14.26 1.96
C LEU A 126 4.85 -14.85 0.54
N GLU A 127 4.09 -15.91 0.27
CA GLU A 127 4.00 -16.53 -1.06
C GLU A 127 3.51 -15.53 -2.13
N ALA A 128 2.50 -14.72 -1.81
CA ALA A 128 2.02 -13.67 -2.70
C ALA A 128 3.09 -12.60 -2.95
N ALA A 129 3.83 -12.20 -1.90
CA ALA A 129 4.92 -11.24 -2.02
C ALA A 129 6.05 -11.79 -2.91
N ILE A 130 6.52 -13.01 -2.66
CA ILE A 130 7.60 -13.66 -3.42
C ILE A 130 7.23 -13.70 -4.91
N LYS A 131 6.03 -14.16 -5.27
CA LYS A 131 5.58 -14.22 -6.68
C LYS A 131 5.65 -12.87 -7.39
N VAL A 132 5.23 -11.79 -6.71
CA VAL A 132 5.25 -10.45 -7.31
C VAL A 132 6.66 -9.87 -7.35
N ILE A 133 7.45 -10.07 -6.29
CA ILE A 133 8.83 -9.58 -6.17
C ILE A 133 9.73 -10.25 -7.22
N GLN A 134 9.61 -11.57 -7.39
CA GLN A 134 10.33 -12.33 -8.40
C GLN A 134 10.12 -11.74 -9.79
N HIS A 135 8.87 -11.46 -10.15
CA HIS A 135 8.55 -10.83 -11.44
C HIS A 135 9.01 -9.37 -11.54
N ALA A 136 8.92 -8.62 -10.44
CA ALA A 136 9.27 -7.20 -10.39
C ALA A 136 10.78 -6.96 -10.53
N LEU A 137 11.59 -7.74 -9.82
CA LEU A 137 13.02 -7.48 -9.60
C LEU A 137 13.95 -8.48 -10.30
N ASP A 138 13.41 -9.55 -10.87
CA ASP A 138 14.17 -10.64 -11.51
C ASP A 138 15.15 -11.31 -10.53
N ILE A 139 14.62 -11.75 -9.39
CA ILE A 139 15.36 -12.37 -8.28
C ILE A 139 14.69 -13.71 -7.95
N GLY A 140 15.48 -14.75 -7.64
CA GLY A 140 14.97 -16.06 -7.26
C GLY A 140 14.41 -16.12 -5.82
N ASP A 141 13.47 -17.03 -5.60
CA ASP A 141 12.69 -17.16 -4.35
C ASP A 141 13.58 -17.29 -3.10
N ILE A 142 14.60 -18.14 -3.14
CA ILE A 142 15.54 -18.37 -2.02
C ILE A 142 16.27 -17.08 -1.62
N VAL A 143 16.64 -16.26 -2.61
CA VAL A 143 17.34 -14.99 -2.38
C VAL A 143 16.39 -13.97 -1.75
N ILE A 144 15.11 -13.97 -2.16
CA ILE A 144 14.08 -13.10 -1.56
C ILE A 144 13.86 -13.46 -0.10
N GLU A 145 13.75 -14.75 0.22
CA GLU A 145 13.59 -15.22 1.61
C GLU A 145 14.79 -14.86 2.47
N GLN A 146 16.01 -15.02 1.95
CA GLN A 146 17.23 -14.60 2.64
C GLN A 146 17.28 -13.08 2.87
N MET A 147 16.90 -12.27 1.87
CA MET A 147 16.82 -10.81 2.06
C MET A 147 15.78 -10.42 3.13
N LEU A 148 14.70 -11.19 3.28
CA LEU A 148 13.67 -10.97 4.28
C LEU A 148 14.08 -11.47 5.68
N SER A 149 15.00 -12.45 5.81
CA SER A 149 15.50 -12.86 7.12
C SER A 149 16.29 -11.74 7.81
N ASP A 150 16.93 -10.88 7.03
CA ASP A 150 17.70 -9.73 7.50
C ASP A 150 16.82 -8.48 7.75
N LEU A 151 15.51 -8.57 7.49
CA LEU A 151 14.60 -7.42 7.58
C LEU A 151 14.64 -6.74 8.96
N THR A 152 14.70 -7.52 10.05
CA THR A 152 14.65 -6.99 11.41
C THR A 152 16.00 -6.49 11.93
N THR A 153 17.09 -6.76 11.21
CA THR A 153 18.45 -6.37 11.64
C THR A 153 18.88 -5.02 11.08
N SER A 154 18.22 -4.54 10.01
CA SER A 154 18.54 -3.28 9.35
C SER A 154 17.41 -2.24 9.49
N SER A 155 17.75 -1.06 9.99
CA SER A 155 16.83 0.08 10.10
C SER A 155 16.33 0.55 8.72
N SER A 156 17.17 0.51 7.70
CA SER A 156 16.80 0.89 6.33
C SER A 156 15.81 -0.09 5.70
N LEU A 157 15.98 -1.40 5.94
CA LEU A 157 15.00 -2.41 5.52
C LEU A 157 13.66 -2.20 6.24
N LEU A 158 13.68 -1.95 7.55
CA LEU A 158 12.47 -1.64 8.33
C LEU A 158 11.77 -0.36 7.86
N HIS A 159 12.54 0.67 7.50
CA HIS A 159 11.99 1.91 6.96
C HIS A 159 11.27 1.66 5.63
N CYS A 160 11.91 0.96 4.69
CA CYS A 160 11.29 0.59 3.42
C CYS A 160 10.06 -0.31 3.62
N TYR A 161 10.15 -1.29 4.52
CA TYR A 161 9.01 -2.14 4.89
C TYR A 161 7.82 -1.31 5.40
N ARG A 162 8.08 -0.37 6.31
CA ARG A 162 7.04 0.49 6.88
C ARG A 162 6.38 1.37 5.81
N ASN A 163 7.18 2.01 4.95
CA ASN A 163 6.64 2.85 3.88
C ASN A 163 5.81 2.03 2.88
N GLY A 164 6.25 0.81 2.57
CA GLY A 164 5.48 -0.12 1.74
C GLY A 164 4.14 -0.49 2.36
N LEU A 165 4.12 -0.76 3.67
CA LEU A 165 2.90 -1.07 4.43
C LEU A 165 1.94 0.11 4.45
N GLU A 166 2.39 1.29 4.91
CA GLU A 166 1.54 2.47 5.01
C GLU A 166 1.08 2.95 3.63
N GLY A 167 1.97 2.90 2.62
CA GLY A 167 1.64 3.25 1.24
C GLY A 167 0.58 2.32 0.63
N ALA A 168 0.65 1.02 0.93
CA ALA A 168 -0.36 0.06 0.49
C ALA A 168 -1.72 0.27 1.18
N GLU A 169 -1.72 0.52 2.49
CA GLU A 169 -2.94 0.84 3.24
C GLU A 169 -3.60 2.12 2.71
N HIS A 170 -2.79 3.15 2.46
CA HIS A 170 -3.26 4.40 1.90
C HIS A 170 -3.83 4.19 0.49
N TRP A 171 -3.16 3.40 -0.35
CA TRP A 171 -3.65 3.06 -1.69
C TRP A 171 -4.97 2.28 -1.66
N GLN A 172 -5.16 1.36 -0.71
CA GLN A 172 -6.44 0.67 -0.57
C GLN A 172 -7.61 1.62 -0.29
N GLN A 173 -7.35 2.70 0.46
CA GLN A 173 -8.36 3.68 0.86
C GLN A 173 -8.58 4.76 -0.21
N HIS A 174 -7.51 5.28 -0.81
CA HIS A 174 -7.55 6.50 -1.62
C HIS A 174 -7.17 6.27 -3.09
N ARG A 175 -6.72 5.06 -3.46
CA ARG A 175 -6.26 4.69 -4.81
C ARG A 175 -5.06 5.47 -5.34
N PHE A 176 -4.30 6.12 -4.46
CA PHE A 176 -3.00 6.71 -4.75
C PHE A 176 -2.02 6.48 -3.59
N VAL A 177 -0.73 6.55 -3.88
CA VAL A 177 0.36 6.44 -2.89
C VAL A 177 0.97 7.83 -2.70
N PRO A 178 1.05 8.36 -1.47
CA PRO A 178 1.74 9.61 -1.20
C PRO A 178 3.21 9.55 -1.59
N GLU A 179 3.77 10.66 -2.09
CA GLU A 179 5.18 10.69 -2.53
C GLU A 179 6.15 10.31 -1.42
N THR A 180 5.87 10.69 -0.17
CA THR A 180 6.67 10.34 1.02
C THR A 180 6.73 8.84 1.31
N GLN A 181 5.74 8.08 0.84
CA GLN A 181 5.63 6.63 0.98
C GLN A 181 5.89 5.89 -0.33
N SER A 182 6.30 6.61 -1.38
CA SER A 182 6.66 6.00 -2.66
C SER A 182 7.88 5.10 -2.50
N LEU A 183 7.99 4.10 -3.38
CA LEU A 183 9.16 3.25 -3.46
C LEU A 183 10.41 4.08 -3.78
N TYR A 184 10.31 5.05 -4.68
CA TYR A 184 11.44 5.91 -5.04
C TYR A 184 11.95 6.73 -3.85
N ALA A 185 11.06 7.40 -3.11
CA ALA A 185 11.44 8.16 -1.92
C ALA A 185 12.05 7.25 -0.84
N SER A 186 11.49 6.06 -0.64
CA SER A 186 12.00 5.09 0.34
C SER A 186 13.40 4.60 0.00
N LEU A 187 13.66 4.33 -1.28
CA LEU A 187 14.97 3.90 -1.75
C LEU A 187 16.00 5.02 -1.65
N THR A 188 15.66 6.23 -2.09
CA THR A 188 16.60 7.37 -2.09
C THR A 188 16.90 7.89 -0.70
N ALA A 189 15.95 7.85 0.23
CA ALA A 189 16.17 8.20 1.64
C ALA A 189 17.20 7.29 2.32
N ASN A 190 17.33 6.03 1.87
CA ASN A 190 18.25 5.05 2.41
C ASN A 190 19.50 4.82 1.55
N ALA A 191 19.52 5.30 0.30
CA ALA A 191 20.68 5.18 -0.58
C ALA A 191 21.82 6.16 -0.23
N LEU A 192 21.55 7.14 0.64
CA LEU A 192 22.51 8.15 1.11
C LEU A 192 23.05 7.86 2.53
N LEU A 193 22.65 6.74 3.14
CA LEU A 193 23.14 6.25 4.43
C LEU A 193 24.17 5.13 4.21
#